data_AF-A0A4S2T289-F1
#
_entry.id   AF-A0A4S2T289-F1
#
_cell.length_a   1.000
_cell.length_b   1.000
_cell.length_c   1.000
_cell.angle_alpha   90.00
_cell.angle_beta   90.00
_cell.angle_gamma   90.00
#
_symmetry.space_group_name_H-M   'P 1'
#
loop_
_entity.id
_entity.type
_entity.pdbx_description
1 polymer ?
#
loop_
_entity_poly.entity_id
_entity_poly.type
_entity_poly.pdbx_seq_one_letter_code
_entity_poly.pdbx_strand_id
1 'polypeptide(L)'
;MFDVPPDILTLSMVLVQRVAAAMRTTSGATGVNILSASGPGSEQSVPHLHFHAVPQWIDDGISTWPTGHSRRHSTGDLGTRLADALDRDQKPSHRS
;
A
#
# COMPACT_ATOMS: atom_id res chain seq x y z
N MET A 1 -6.40 -5.27 3.93
CA MET A 1 -6.54 -5.00 2.48
C MET A 1 -7.60 -5.89 1.85
N PHE A 2 -7.41 -7.22 1.87
CA PHE A 2 -8.21 -8.16 1.07
C PHE A 2 -9.70 -8.23 1.45
N ASP A 3 -10.05 -8.01 2.72
CA ASP A 3 -11.43 -8.15 3.21
C ASP A 3 -12.12 -6.81 3.53
N VAL A 4 -11.47 -5.69 3.19
CA VAL A 4 -11.98 -4.36 3.55
C VAL A 4 -12.95 -3.90 2.46
N PRO A 5 -14.19 -3.49 2.81
CA PRO A 5 -15.12 -2.96 1.82
C PRO A 5 -14.55 -1.75 1.05
N PRO A 6 -14.85 -1.60 -0.26
CA PRO A 6 -14.27 -0.54 -1.10
C PRO A 6 -14.57 0.90 -0.62
N ASP A 7 -15.74 1.12 -0.03
CA ASP A 7 -16.14 2.39 0.56
C ASP A 7 -15.29 2.73 1.80
N ILE A 8 -15.02 1.73 2.65
CA ILE A 8 -14.14 1.88 3.81
C ILE A 8 -12.70 2.15 3.38
N LEU A 9 -12.20 1.48 2.33
CA LEU A 9 -10.87 1.79 1.76
C LEU A 9 -10.81 3.22 1.23
N THR A 10 -11.85 3.68 0.55
CA THR A 10 -11.96 5.05 0.05
C THR A 10 -11.89 6.08 1.19
N LEU A 11 -12.73 5.92 2.21
CA LEU A 11 -12.75 6.80 3.38
C LEU A 11 -11.42 6.80 4.13
N SER A 12 -10.80 5.62 4.27
CA SER A 12 -9.49 5.46 4.91
C SER A 12 -8.41 6.25 4.17
N MET A 13 -8.37 6.17 2.83
CA MET A 13 -7.38 6.90 2.03
C MET A 13 -7.61 8.41 2.01
N VAL A 14 -8.87 8.87 2.06
CA VAL A 14 -9.19 10.29 2.27
C VAL A 14 -8.64 10.79 3.61
N LEU A 15 -8.76 10.00 4.68
CA LEU A 15 -8.18 10.35 5.98
C LEU A 15 -6.64 10.38 5.92
N VAL A 16 -6.01 9.37 5.32
CA VAL A 16 -4.55 9.31 5.12
C VAL A 16 -4.05 10.55 4.38
N GLN A 17 -4.73 10.98 3.32
CA GLN A 17 -4.38 12.20 2.58
C GLN A 17 -4.41 13.45 3.48
N ARG A 18 -5.45 13.60 4.30
CA ARG A 18 -5.58 14.73 5.25
C ARG A 18 -4.50 14.71 6.31
N VAL A 19 -4.18 13.54 6.87
CA VAL A 19 -3.10 13.37 7.86
C VAL A 19 -1.74 13.72 7.25
N ALA A 20 -1.44 13.22 6.05
CA ALA A 20 -0.19 13.51 5.36
C ALA A 20 -0.03 15.01 5.04
N ALA A 21 -1.12 15.67 4.60
CA ALA A 21 -1.12 17.10 4.36
C ALA A 21 -0.86 17.90 5.65
N ALA A 22 -1.52 17.52 6.75
CA ALA A 22 -1.30 18.14 8.05
C ALA A 22 0.14 17.94 8.55
N MET A 23 0.71 16.73 8.42
CA MET A 23 2.10 16.47 8.79
C MET A 23 3.07 17.44 8.10
N ARG A 24 2.93 17.63 6.78
CA ARG A 24 3.79 18.56 6.03
C ARG A 24 3.70 20.00 6.56
N THR A 25 2.51 20.48 6.89
CA THR A 25 2.32 21.86 7.36
C THR A 25 2.70 22.05 8.83
N THR A 26 2.55 21.03 9.68
CA THR A 26 2.80 21.15 11.13
C THR A 26 4.21 20.77 11.55
N SER A 27 4.87 19.84 10.84
CA SER A 27 6.21 19.36 11.21
C SER A 27 7.34 19.88 10.31
N GLY A 28 7.01 20.64 9.26
CA GLY A 28 7.99 21.07 8.26
C GLY A 28 8.54 19.93 7.40
N ALA A 29 7.89 18.76 7.40
CA ALA A 29 8.29 17.62 6.58
C ALA A 29 8.14 17.97 5.09
N THR A 30 9.14 17.60 4.29
CA THR A 30 9.11 17.82 2.83
C THR A 30 8.21 16.79 2.15
N GLY A 31 8.09 15.60 2.73
CA GLY A 31 7.23 14.51 2.26
C GLY A 31 6.69 13.63 3.39
N VAL A 32 5.86 12.66 3.03
CA VAL A 32 5.32 11.64 3.94
C VAL A 32 5.29 10.31 3.22
N ASN A 33 5.85 9.26 3.83
CA ASN A 33 5.74 7.90 3.33
C ASN A 33 4.53 7.21 3.96
N ILE A 34 3.66 6.65 3.11
CA ILE A 34 2.50 5.88 3.53
C ILE A 34 2.81 4.40 3.30
N LEU A 35 2.77 3.60 4.36
CA LEU A 35 3.03 2.16 4.30
C LEU A 35 1.85 1.38 4.86
N SER A 36 1.55 0.24 4.26
CA SER A 36 0.60 -0.74 4.80
C SER A 36 1.07 -2.14 4.46
N ALA A 37 1.03 -3.03 5.45
CA ALA A 37 1.32 -4.45 5.29
C ALA A 37 0.01 -5.24 5.33
N SER A 38 -0.12 -6.25 4.47
CA SER A 38 -1.32 -7.10 4.42
C SER A 38 -0.96 -8.53 4.08
N GLY A 39 -1.22 -9.43 5.03
CA GLY A 39 -1.05 -10.87 4.88
C GLY A 39 0.26 -11.41 5.45
N PRO A 40 0.37 -12.74 5.59
CA PRO A 40 1.57 -13.39 6.11
C PRO A 40 2.81 -13.07 5.29
N GLY A 41 3.94 -12.82 5.97
CA GLY A 41 5.21 -12.49 5.30
C GLY A 41 5.32 -11.07 4.74
N SER A 42 4.31 -10.23 4.94
CA SER A 42 4.35 -8.79 4.59
C SER A 42 4.82 -7.90 5.75
N GLU A 43 5.28 -8.49 6.86
CA GLU A 43 5.61 -7.80 8.11
C GLU A 43 4.42 -7.15 8.83
N GLN A 44 3.19 -7.59 8.54
CA GLN A 44 2.00 -7.21 9.28
C GLN A 44 2.07 -7.71 10.73
N SER A 45 2.07 -6.78 11.70
CA SER A 45 2.15 -7.13 13.13
C SER A 45 0.79 -7.41 13.77
N VAL A 46 -0.27 -6.69 13.35
CA VAL A 46 -1.63 -6.83 13.87
C VAL A 46 -2.62 -7.07 12.72
N PRO A 47 -3.55 -8.03 12.84
CA PRO A 47 -4.41 -8.47 11.72
C PRO A 47 -5.62 -7.54 11.49
N HIS A 48 -5.39 -6.24 11.36
CA HIS A 48 -6.37 -5.27 10.87
C HIS A 48 -5.71 -4.28 9.90
N LEU A 49 -6.51 -3.62 9.06
CA LEU A 49 -6.01 -2.56 8.18
C LEU A 49 -5.46 -1.41 9.01
N HIS A 50 -4.19 -1.10 8.81
CA HIS A 50 -3.55 0.09 9.35
C HIS A 50 -2.61 0.69 8.32
N PHE A 51 -2.36 1.98 8.49
CA PHE A 51 -1.41 2.74 7.69
C PHE A 51 -0.39 3.36 8.62
N HIS A 52 0.88 3.21 8.29
CA HIS A 52 1.93 4.06 8.84
C HIS A 52 2.01 5.32 7.98
N ALA A 53 1.97 6.48 8.62
CA ALA A 53 2.26 7.77 8.00
C ALA A 53 3.56 8.30 8.63
N VAL A 54 4.65 8.27 7.87
CA VAL A 54 5.99 8.60 8.35
C VAL A 54 6.43 9.90 7.70
N PRO A 55 6.56 11.02 8.44
CA PRO A 55 7.10 12.25 7.88
C PRO A 55 8.56 12.06 7.47
N GLN A 56 8.97 12.76 6.43
CA GLN A 56 10.32 12.70 5.86
C GLN A 56 10.84 14.10 5.58
N TRP A 57 12.14 14.29 5.75
CA TRP A 57 12.85 15.52 5.43
C TRP A 57 13.99 15.23 4.47
N ILE A 58 14.38 16.24 3.69
CA ILE A 58 15.57 16.13 2.84
C ILE A 58 16.79 15.97 3.75
N ASP A 59 17.65 15.03 3.41
CA ASP A 59 18.91 14.74 4.12
C ASP A 59 18.76 14.30 5.59
N ASP A 60 17.61 13.73 5.99
CA ASP A 60 17.40 13.24 7.37
C ASP A 60 18.02 11.86 7.66
N GLY A 61 18.62 11.22 6.65
CA GLY A 61 19.29 9.94 6.76
C GLY A 61 18.35 8.74 6.89
N ILE A 62 17.04 8.91 6.74
CA ILE A 62 16.05 7.83 6.79
C ILE A 62 15.67 7.43 5.37
N SER A 63 15.74 6.14 5.06
CA SER A 63 15.13 5.57 3.87
C SER A 63 14.10 4.53 4.29
N THR A 64 12.86 4.68 3.82
CA THR A 64 11.82 3.66 4.01
C THR A 64 11.71 2.71 2.82
N TRP A 65 12.63 2.81 1.86
CA TRP A 65 12.63 1.96 0.67
C TRP A 65 13.42 0.66 0.91
N PRO A 66 12.91 -0.50 0.47
CA PRO A 66 13.68 -1.74 0.49
C PRO A 66 14.95 -1.60 -0.37
N THR A 67 16.09 -1.99 0.17
CA THR A 67 17.40 -1.93 -0.52
C THR A 67 17.88 -3.28 -1.05
N GLY A 68 17.17 -4.37 -0.73
CA GLY A 68 17.54 -5.74 -1.09
C GLY A 68 16.69 -6.32 -2.22
N HIS A 69 17.26 -7.27 -2.95
CA HIS A 69 16.53 -8.07 -3.94
C HIS A 69 15.96 -9.34 -3.30
N SER A 70 14.74 -9.70 -3.71
CA SER A 70 14.15 -10.99 -3.31
C SER A 70 14.97 -12.14 -3.90
N ARG A 71 15.20 -13.18 -3.09
CA ARG A 71 15.75 -14.46 -3.57
C ARG A 71 14.75 -15.27 -4.39
N ARG A 72 13.47 -14.90 -4.34
CA ARG A 72 12.41 -15.50 -5.15
C ARG A 72 12.36 -14.79 -6.50
N HIS A 73 12.56 -15.54 -7.57
CA HIS A 73 12.27 -15.07 -8.92
C HIS A 73 10.97 -15.66 -9.41
N SER A 74 10.11 -14.83 -10.00
CA SER A 74 8.96 -15.32 -10.73
C SER A 74 9.42 -15.82 -12.10
N THR A 75 9.02 -17.03 -12.48
CA THR A 75 9.23 -17.56 -13.83
C THR A 75 8.14 -17.07 -14.79
N GLY A 76 8.48 -16.82 -16.05
CA GLY A 76 7.54 -16.36 -17.08
C GLY A 76 7.12 -14.90 -16.93
N ASP A 77 6.25 -14.44 -17.84
CA ASP A 77 5.79 -13.05 -17.84
C ASP A 77 4.78 -12.82 -16.70
N LEU A 78 5.20 -12.10 -15.66
CA LEU A 78 4.35 -11.72 -14.54
C LEU A 78 3.35 -10.61 -14.92
N GLY A 79 3.72 -9.70 -15.83
CA GLY A 79 2.88 -8.58 -16.24
C GLY A 79 1.61 -9.07 -16.93
N THR A 80 1.75 -9.94 -17.93
CA THR A 80 0.61 -10.56 -18.63
C THR A 80 -0.30 -11.32 -17.66
N ARG A 81 0.27 -12.14 -16.76
CA ARG A 81 -0.52 -12.91 -15.79
C ARG A 81 -1.30 -12.03 -14.82
N LEU A 82 -0.74 -10.89 -14.41
CA LEU A 82 -1.44 -9.92 -13.55
C LEU A 82 -2.56 -9.22 -14.30
N ALA A 83 -2.33 -8.80 -15.55
CA ALA A 83 -3.36 -8.17 -16.38
C ALA A 83 -4.55 -9.12 -16.59
N ASP A 84 -4.29 -10.38 -16.96
CA ASP A 84 -5.33 -11.38 -17.15
C ASP A 84 -6.14 -11.68 -15.87
N ALA A 85 -5.54 -11.53 -14.69
CA ALA A 85 -6.24 -11.73 -13.42
C ALA A 85 -7.18 -10.56 -13.11
N LEU A 86 -6.72 -9.32 -13.32
CA LEU A 86 -7.52 -8.11 -13.11
C LEU A 86 -8.74 -8.05 -14.05
N ASP A 87 -8.58 -8.49 -15.30
CA ASP A 87 -9.67 -8.55 -16.28
C ASP A 87 -10.75 -9.58 -15.91
N ARG A 88 -10.37 -10.67 -15.24
CA ARG A 88 -11.31 -11.70 -14.76
C ARG A 88 -12.14 -11.19 -13.59
N ASP A 89 -11.54 -10.46 -12.66
CA ASP A 89 -12.23 -9.89 -11.49
C ASP A 89 -13.23 -8.79 -11.87
N GLN A 90 -13.04 -8.11 -13.00
CA GLN A 90 -13.97 -7.09 -13.51
C GLN A 90 -15.16 -7.64 -14.29
N LYS A 91 -15.14 -8.90 -14.74
CA LYS A 91 -16.29 -9.49 -15.44
C LYS A 91 -17.36 -9.91 -14.43
N PRO A 92 -18.62 -9.46 -14.59
CA PRO A 92 -19.68 -9.86 -13.67
C PRO A 92 -19.82 -11.37 -13.67
N SER A 93 -19.84 -12.00 -12.50
CA SER A 93 -20.12 -13.43 -12.38
C SER A 93 -21.56 -13.67 -12.85
N HIS A 94 -21.73 -14.09 -14.10
CA HIS A 94 -23.00 -14.65 -14.54
C HIS A 94 -23.18 -15.99 -13.82
N ARG A 95 -23.76 -15.94 -12.61
CA ARG A 95 -24.38 -17.11 -11.99
C ARG A 95 -25.67 -17.38 -12.76
N SER A 96 -25.67 -18.52 -13.46
CA SER A 96 -26.89 -19.17 -13.97
C SER A 96 -27.68 -19.78 -12.82
#